data_AF-A0A4Y2S8V4-F1
#
_entry.id   AF-A0A4Y2S8V4-F1
#
_cell.length_a   1.000
_cell.length_b   1.000
_cell.length_c   1.000
_cell.angle_alpha   90.00
_cell.angle_beta   90.00
_cell.angle_gamma   90.00
#
_symmetry.space_group_name_H-M   'P 1'
#
loop_
_entity.id
_entity.type
_entity.pdbx_description
1 polymer ?
#
loop_
_entity_poly.entity_id
_entity_poly.type
_entity_poly.pdbx_seq_one_letter_code
_entity_poly.pdbx_strand_id
1 'polypeptide(L)'
;MLHWPSRQFRDYSDMVKLSNWLLLHDPLNVSCPKLLLINTASGLVAYDKTNYDNAKDGEKLLSSIAGGSFGEVKCRREKRIIPIFATSNTLIIRNESVVFNPLQLFTRISPALKSKENSLDLLKYKLAPQPPHALMKFP
;
A
#
# COMPACT_ATOMS: atom_id res chain seq x y z
N MET A 1 29.66 13.83 35.84
CA MET A 1 29.68 14.10 34.38
C MET A 1 28.70 13.12 33.75
N LEU A 2 27.49 13.54 33.38
CA LEU A 2 26.48 12.65 32.81
C LEU A 2 26.88 12.30 31.38
N HIS A 3 27.27 11.05 31.14
CA HIS A 3 27.61 10.54 29.83
C HIS A 3 26.31 10.39 29.05
N TRP A 4 25.98 11.37 28.20
CA TRP A 4 24.88 11.20 27.25
C TRP A 4 25.23 10.01 26.36
N PRO A 5 24.35 9.00 26.20
CA PRO A 5 24.65 7.92 25.27
C PRO A 5 24.82 8.57 23.90
N SER A 6 25.96 8.29 23.26
CA SER A 6 26.21 8.77 21.91
C SER A 6 25.02 8.36 21.02
N ARG A 7 24.69 9.18 20.02
CA ARG A 7 23.58 8.92 19.09
C ARG A 7 23.61 7.47 18.56
N GLN A 8 24.80 6.93 18.34
CA GLN A 8 25.05 5.55 17.94
C GLN A 8 24.51 4.51 18.93
N PHE A 9 24.68 4.70 20.23
CA PHE A 9 24.17 3.77 21.25
C PHE A 9 22.63 3.75 21.28
N ARG A 10 22.02 4.93 21.14
CA ARG A 10 20.56 5.04 21.04
C ARG A 10 20.02 4.38 19.77
N ASP A 11 20.62 4.70 18.63
CA ASP A 11 20.22 4.12 17.34
C ASP A 11 20.34 2.59 17.38
N TYR A 12 21.41 2.04 17.95
CA TYR A 12 21.57 0.60 18.16
C TYR A 12 20.47 0.02 19.06
N SER A 13 20.19 0.63 20.21
CA SER A 13 19.13 0.18 21.12
C SER A 13 17.75 0.19 20.45
N ASP A 14 17.44 1.24 19.69
CA ASP A 14 16.16 1.37 19.00
C ASP A 14 16.04 0.38 17.84
N MET A 15 17.13 0.12 17.11
CA MET A 15 17.19 -0.94 16.10
C MET A 15 16.94 -2.33 16.69
N VAL A 16 17.49 -2.63 17.87
CA VAL A 16 17.25 -3.90 18.56
C VAL A 16 15.78 -4.03 18.97
N LYS A 17 15.17 -2.97 19.51
CA LYS A 17 13.74 -2.97 19.85
C LYS A 17 12.87 -3.19 18.62
N LEU A 18 13.16 -2.48 17.52
CA LEU A 18 12.43 -2.61 16.27
C LEU A 18 12.55 -4.04 15.71
N SER A 19 13.76 -4.60 15.71
CA SER A 19 14.01 -5.98 15.28
C SER A 19 13.20 -6.97 16.10
N ASN A 20 13.25 -6.87 17.43
CA ASN A 20 12.48 -7.75 18.32
C ASN A 20 10.96 -7.62 18.08
N TRP A 21 10.47 -6.40 17.86
CA TRP A 21 9.07 -6.17 17.55
C TRP A 21 8.68 -6.80 16.21
N LEU A 22 9.49 -6.65 15.16
CA LEU A 22 9.24 -7.25 13.84
C LEU A 22 9.30 -8.77 13.85
N LEU A 23 10.14 -9.38 14.70
CA LEU A 23 10.19 -10.83 14.88
C LEU A 23 8.89 -11.39 15.46
N LEU A 24 8.22 -10.63 16.33
CA LEU A 24 6.93 -11.00 16.91
C LEU A 24 5.74 -10.60 16.03
N HIS A 25 5.92 -9.58 15.20
CA HIS A 25 4.89 -8.98 14.36
C HIS A 25 5.37 -8.92 12.91
N ASP A 26 5.46 -10.08 12.25
CA ASP A 26 5.89 -10.16 10.85
C ASP A 26 4.94 -9.35 9.95
N PRO A 27 5.40 -8.21 9.38
CA PRO A 27 4.56 -7.37 8.53
C PRO A 27 4.33 -7.98 7.15
N LEU A 28 5.09 -9.02 6.79
CA LEU A 28 5.06 -9.70 5.50
C LEU A 28 4.55 -11.14 5.61
N ASN A 29 3.88 -11.47 6.72
CA ASN A 29 3.39 -12.82 6.96
C ASN A 29 2.66 -13.36 5.73
N VAL A 30 3.30 -14.29 5.02
CA VAL A 30 2.85 -14.84 3.74
C VAL A 30 1.51 -15.57 3.88
N SER A 31 1.13 -15.94 5.11
CA SER A 31 -0.15 -16.56 5.43
C SER A 31 -1.28 -15.54 5.59
N CYS A 32 -0.99 -14.24 5.70
CA CYS A 32 -2.01 -13.20 5.73
C CYS A 32 -2.67 -13.07 4.36
N PRO A 33 -4.01 -13.18 4.26
CA PRO A 33 -4.72 -12.89 3.03
C PRO A 33 -4.36 -11.49 2.51
N LYS A 34 -4.04 -11.37 1.21
CA LYS A 34 -3.67 -10.07 0.60
C LYS A 34 -4.73 -8.99 0.82
N LEU A 35 -6.00 -9.40 0.90
CA LEU A 35 -7.14 -8.53 1.21
C LEU A 35 -7.08 -7.83 2.58
N LEU A 36 -6.24 -8.30 3.51
CA LEU A 36 -6.06 -7.67 4.83
C LEU A 36 -4.94 -6.61 4.84
N LEU A 37 -4.21 -6.46 3.74
CA LEU A 37 -3.11 -5.52 3.66
C LEU A 37 -3.60 -4.22 3.08
N ILE A 38 -3.41 -3.14 3.83
CA ILE A 38 -3.82 -1.81 3.42
C ILE A 38 -2.59 -0.93 3.39
N ASN A 39 -2.37 -0.27 2.25
CA ASN A 39 -1.42 0.81 2.17
C ASN A 39 -1.99 2.01 2.96
N THR A 40 -1.37 2.33 4.09
CA THR A 40 -1.82 3.41 4.99
C THR A 40 -1.78 4.80 4.34
N ALA A 41 -0.90 5.03 3.37
CA ALA A 41 -0.79 6.31 2.68
C ALA A 41 -1.91 6.53 1.64
N SER A 42 -2.41 5.45 1.02
CA SER A 42 -3.44 5.54 -0.03
C SER A 42 -4.80 4.96 0.36
N GLY A 43 -4.87 4.23 1.46
CA GLY A 43 -6.05 3.44 1.87
C GLY A 43 -6.35 2.26 0.95
N LEU A 44 -5.46 1.92 0.00
CA LEU A 44 -5.69 0.86 -0.97
C LEU A 44 -5.35 -0.51 -0.38
N VAL A 45 -6.22 -1.48 -0.65
CA VAL A 45 -6.01 -2.88 -0.31
C VAL A 45 -5.08 -3.54 -1.33
N ALA A 46 -4.22 -4.46 -0.89
CA ALA A 46 -3.38 -5.22 -1.80
C ALA A 46 -4.23 -6.11 -2.73
N TYR A 47 -3.88 -6.08 -4.03
CA TYR A 47 -4.53 -6.89 -5.05
C TYR A 47 -3.68 -8.11 -5.43
N ASP A 48 -4.28 -9.10 -6.09
CA ASP A 48 -3.68 -10.42 -6.28
C ASP A 48 -2.31 -10.43 -6.96
N LYS A 49 -2.02 -9.46 -7.85
CA LYS A 49 -0.72 -9.38 -8.54
C LYS A 49 0.38 -8.63 -7.77
N THR A 50 0.09 -8.12 -6.57
CA THR A 50 1.15 -7.63 -5.68
C THR A 50 2.03 -8.80 -5.24
N ASN A 51 3.34 -8.63 -5.24
CA ASN A 51 4.35 -9.64 -4.87
C ASN A 51 5.27 -9.11 -3.76
N TYR A 52 4.73 -8.27 -2.88
CA TYR A 52 5.45 -7.65 -1.77
C TYR A 52 5.94 -8.67 -0.72
N ASP A 53 5.27 -9.82 -0.65
CA ASP A 53 5.49 -10.97 0.23
C ASP A 53 6.61 -11.91 -0.25
N ASN A 54 7.22 -11.63 -1.40
CA ASN A 54 8.26 -12.48 -1.98
C ASN A 54 9.64 -12.30 -1.32
N ALA A 55 9.68 -12.24 0.02
CA ALA A 55 10.90 -12.08 0.82
C ALA A 55 11.98 -13.11 0.46
N LYS A 56 11.57 -14.34 0.10
CA LYS A 56 12.46 -15.42 -0.37
C LYS A 56 13.26 -15.06 -1.62
N ASP A 57 12.72 -14.23 -2.52
CA ASP A 57 13.46 -13.75 -3.69
C ASP A 57 14.56 -12.76 -3.28
N GLY A 58 14.33 -11.97 -2.23
CA GLY A 58 15.31 -11.07 -1.64
C GLY A 58 16.46 -11.83 -0.98
N GLU A 59 16.14 -12.84 -0.18
CA GLU A 59 17.15 -13.73 0.42
C GLU A 59 17.99 -14.43 -0.64
N LYS A 60 17.34 -15.02 -1.66
CA LYS A 60 18.04 -15.68 -2.77
C LYS A 60 18.93 -14.72 -3.55
N LEU A 61 18.48 -13.49 -3.76
CA LEU A 61 19.28 -12.44 -4.39
C LEU A 61 20.50 -12.09 -3.51
N LEU A 62 20.30 -11.85 -2.21
CA LEU A 62 21.39 -11.53 -1.29
C LEU A 62 22.42 -12.66 -1.22
N SER A 63 21.98 -13.92 -1.13
CA SER A 63 22.88 -15.07 -1.19
C SER A 63 23.64 -15.17 -2.50
N SER A 64 23.03 -14.79 -3.63
CA SER A 64 23.71 -14.78 -4.94
C SER A 64 24.73 -13.66 -5.12
N ILE A 65 24.61 -12.57 -4.34
CA ILE A 65 25.52 -11.42 -4.36
C ILE A 65 26.64 -11.61 -3.31
N ALA A 66 26.39 -12.41 -2.28
CA ALA A 66 27.38 -12.70 -1.25
C ALA A 66 28.65 -13.32 -1.87
N GLY A 67 29.79 -12.62 -1.73
CA GLY A 67 31.08 -13.02 -2.28
C GLY A 67 31.37 -12.53 -3.72
N GLY A 68 30.41 -11.86 -4.37
CA GLY A 68 30.58 -11.26 -5.70
C GLY A 68 30.88 -9.75 -5.66
N SER A 69 31.20 -9.19 -6.83
CA SER A 69 31.39 -7.75 -7.00
C SER A 69 30.04 -7.04 -7.22
N PHE A 70 29.88 -5.84 -6.65
CA PHE A 70 28.68 -5.02 -6.87
C PHE A 70 28.44 -4.70 -8.36
N GLY A 71 29.49 -4.64 -9.18
CA GLY A 71 29.38 -4.40 -10.62
C GLY A 71 28.73 -5.56 -11.40
N GLU A 72 28.70 -6.76 -10.81
CA GLU A 72 28.11 -7.96 -11.42
C GLU A 72 26.61 -8.09 -11.10
N VAL A 73 26.11 -7.27 -10.16
CA VAL A 73 24.70 -7.25 -9.75
C VAL A 73 23.86 -6.57 -10.83
N LYS A 74 23.17 -7.37 -11.64
CA LYS A 74 22.22 -6.87 -12.64
C LYS A 74 20.80 -6.78 -12.07
N CYS A 75 20.21 -5.59 -12.12
CA CYS A 75 18.79 -5.37 -11.81
C CYS A 75 17.90 -6.12 -12.82
N ARG A 76 17.21 -7.17 -12.36
CA ARG A 76 16.24 -7.91 -13.18
C ARG A 76 14.85 -7.29 -13.04
N ARG A 77 14.36 -6.61 -14.08
CA ARG A 77 13.04 -5.97 -14.09
C ARG A 77 11.88 -6.96 -13.92
N GLU A 78 12.06 -8.20 -14.37
CA GLU A 78 11.09 -9.30 -14.24
C GLU A 78 10.84 -9.69 -12.77
N LYS A 79 11.81 -9.47 -11.88
CA LYS A 79 11.71 -9.75 -10.44
C LYS A 79 11.42 -8.49 -9.61
N ARG A 80 10.94 -7.43 -10.25
CA ARG A 80 10.63 -6.18 -9.55
C ARG A 80 9.46 -6.43 -8.61
N ILE A 81 9.62 -5.97 -7.37
CA ILE A 81 8.52 -5.92 -6.41
C ILE A 81 7.52 -4.88 -6.89
N ILE A 82 6.26 -5.31 -7.06
CA ILE A 82 5.08 -4.52 -7.34
C ILE A 82 4.51 -4.11 -5.99
N PRO A 83 4.73 -2.86 -5.55
CA PRO A 83 4.21 -2.39 -4.29
C PRO A 83 2.69 -2.30 -4.33
N ILE A 84 2.05 -2.32 -3.16
CA ILE A 84 0.59 -2.13 -3.04
C ILE A 84 0.15 -0.77 -3.63
N PHE A 85 1.01 0.26 -3.63
CA PHE A 85 0.72 1.53 -4.28
C PHE A 85 0.70 1.46 -5.83
N ALA A 86 1.33 0.45 -6.43
CA ALA A 86 1.28 0.26 -7.88
C ALA A 86 -0.06 -0.33 -8.35
N THR A 87 -0.99 -0.60 -7.43
CA THR A 87 -2.38 -0.89 -7.76
C THR A 87 -2.95 0.31 -8.51
N SER A 88 -3.40 0.08 -9.74
CA SER A 88 -4.05 1.11 -10.53
C SER A 88 -5.33 1.57 -9.81
N ASN A 89 -5.49 2.88 -9.61
CA ASN A 89 -6.74 3.45 -9.09
C ASN A 89 -7.87 3.41 -10.13
N THR A 90 -7.98 2.34 -10.92
CA THR A 90 -8.95 2.18 -11.99
C THR A 90 -9.95 1.10 -11.62
N LEU A 91 -11.23 1.45 -11.63
CA LEU A 91 -12.33 0.50 -11.49
C LEU A 91 -13.07 0.37 -12.81
N ILE A 92 -13.59 -0.82 -13.10
CA ILE A 92 -14.49 -1.01 -14.25
C ILE A 92 -15.91 -0.77 -13.75
N ILE A 93 -16.56 0.29 -14.25
CA ILE A 93 -17.95 0.63 -13.96
C ILE A 93 -18.68 0.63 -15.31
N ARG A 94 -19.67 -0.25 -15.48
CA ARG A 94 -20.46 -0.36 -16.74
C ARG A 94 -19.57 -0.52 -18.00
N ASN A 95 -18.58 -1.40 -17.92
CA ASN A 95 -17.56 -1.63 -18.97
C ASN A 95 -16.64 -0.45 -19.28
N GLU A 96 -16.72 0.65 -18.55
CA GLU A 96 -15.80 1.78 -18.68
C GLU A 96 -14.76 1.75 -17.56
N SER A 97 -13.50 2.04 -17.92
CA SER A 97 -12.42 2.19 -16.95
C SER A 97 -12.49 3.61 -16.34
N VAL A 98 -12.78 3.68 -15.05
CA VAL A 98 -12.86 4.93 -14.30
C VAL A 98 -11.68 5.02 -13.34
N VAL A 99 -10.81 6.00 -13.56
CA VAL A 99 -9.78 6.37 -12.58
C VAL A 99 -10.44 7.10 -11.43
N PHE A 100 -10.20 6.65 -10.20
CA PHE A 100 -10.71 7.28 -8.98
C PHE A 100 -9.56 7.78 -8.09
N ASN A 101 -9.86 8.71 -7.20
CA ASN A 101 -8.94 9.11 -6.14
C ASN A 101 -9.47 8.55 -4.80
N PRO A 102 -8.75 7.62 -4.15
CA PRO A 102 -9.19 6.99 -2.91
C PRO A 102 -9.50 8.01 -1.79
N LEU A 103 -8.70 9.07 -1.67
CA LEU A 103 -8.91 10.11 -0.68
C LEU A 103 -10.19 10.90 -0.96
N GLN A 104 -10.41 11.27 -2.23
CA GLN A 104 -11.65 11.95 -2.62
C GLN A 104 -12.88 11.08 -2.38
N LEU A 105 -12.80 9.78 -2.68
CA LEU A 105 -13.88 8.84 -2.37
C LEU A 105 -14.13 8.76 -0.88
N PHE A 106 -13.09 8.60 -0.06
CA PHE A 106 -13.24 8.55 1.38
C PHE A 106 -13.93 9.80 1.94
N THR A 107 -13.49 10.99 1.52
CA THR A 107 -14.14 12.26 1.90
C THR A 107 -15.59 12.33 1.44
N ARG A 108 -15.90 11.82 0.24
CA ARG A 108 -17.27 11.79 -0.28
C ARG A 108 -18.13 10.78 0.49
N ILE A 109 -17.63 9.60 0.84
CA ILE A 109 -18.41 8.50 1.44
C ILE A 109 -18.60 8.71 2.96
N SER A 110 -17.60 9.25 3.66
CA SER A 110 -17.59 9.39 5.12
C SER A 110 -18.84 10.12 5.71
N PRO A 111 -19.33 11.25 5.14
CA PRO A 111 -20.55 11.89 5.61
C PRO A 111 -21.81 11.05 5.40
N ALA A 112 -21.83 10.21 4.37
CA ALA A 112 -23.02 9.46 4.01
C ALA A 112 -23.12 8.10 4.70
N LEU A 113 -22.00 7.51 5.15
CA LEU A 113 -22.00 6.38 6.07
C LEU A 113 -22.65 6.68 7.43
N LYS A 114 -22.73 7.96 7.82
CA LYS A 114 -23.44 8.41 9.03
C LYS A 114 -24.96 8.33 8.88
N SER A 115 -25.46 8.30 7.64
CA SER A 115 -26.86 8.02 7.31
C SER A 115 -26.98 6.56 6.90
N LYS A 116 -27.83 5.78 7.54
CA LYS A 116 -27.91 4.31 7.38
C LYS A 116 -28.50 3.84 6.03
N GLU A 117 -28.65 4.71 5.04
CA GLU A 117 -29.35 4.40 3.79
C GLU A 117 -28.39 3.87 2.70
N ASN A 118 -28.63 2.63 2.28
CA ASN A 118 -28.10 1.91 1.10
C ASN A 118 -26.84 2.49 0.44
N SER A 119 -25.69 2.15 1.04
CA SER A 119 -24.34 2.59 0.66
C SER A 119 -23.96 2.31 -0.79
N LEU A 120 -24.50 1.26 -1.42
CA LEU A 120 -24.11 0.85 -2.78
C LEU A 120 -24.62 1.78 -3.88
N ASP A 121 -25.85 2.31 -3.76
CA ASP A 121 -26.39 3.22 -4.78
C ASP A 121 -25.76 4.61 -4.69
N LEU A 122 -25.40 5.03 -3.48
CA LEU A 122 -24.68 6.27 -3.27
C LEU A 122 -23.26 6.25 -3.86
N LEU A 123 -22.57 5.11 -3.75
CA LEU A 123 -21.24 4.92 -4.34
C LEU A 123 -21.27 5.14 -5.86
N LYS A 124 -22.33 4.67 -6.55
CA LYS A 124 -22.50 4.86 -8.00
C LYS A 124 -22.46 6.33 -8.41
N TYR A 125 -23.11 7.22 -7.64
CA TYR A 125 -23.12 8.67 -7.92
C TYR A 125 -21.81 9.37 -7.52
N LYS A 126 -21.17 8.92 -6.43
CA LYS A 126 -19.95 9.56 -5.91
C LYS A 126 -18.67 9.18 -6.66
N LEU A 127 -18.71 8.08 -7.41
CA LEU A 127 -17.64 7.63 -8.30
C LEU A 127 -17.62 8.35 -9.66
N ALA A 128 -18.59 9.23 -9.94
CA ALA A 128 -18.61 9.99 -11.19
C ALA A 128 -17.43 11.00 -11.27
N PRO A 129 -16.84 11.20 -12.47
CA PRO A 129 -15.73 12.14 -12.68
C PRO A 129 -16.09 13.58 -12.32
N GLN A 130 -17.35 13.95 -12.50
CA GLN A 130 -17.92 15.24 -12.12
C GLN A 130 -19.04 15.04 -11.10
N PRO A 131 -19.16 15.92 -10.10
CA PRO A 131 -20.27 15.86 -9.15
C PRO A 131 -21.61 16.13 -9.87
N PRO A 132 -22.74 15.52 -9.43
CA PRO A 132 -24.02 15.62 -10.13
C PRO A 132 -24.50 17.06 -10.38
N HIS A 133 -24.10 18.02 -9.54
CA HIS A 133 -24.44 19.43 -9.72
C HIS A 133 -23.80 20.08 -10.96
N ALA A 134 -22.70 19.52 -11.49
CA ALA A 134 -22.07 20.02 -12.72
C ALA A 134 -22.80 19.57 -14.00
N LEU A 135 -23.77 18.65 -13.88
CA LEU A 135 -24.59 18.15 -14.99
C LEU A 135 -25.98 18.82 -15.06
N MET A 136 -26.38 19.56 -14.03
CA MET A 136 -27.57 20.42 -14.10
C MET A 136 -27.23 21.71 -14.84
N LYS A 137 -27.39 21.68 -16.17
CA LYS A 137 -27.68 22.92 -16.90
C LYS A 137 -29.08 23.34 -16.49
N PHE A 138 -29.18 24.37 -15.65
CA PHE A 138 -30.46 25.02 -15.39
C PHE A 138 -30.95 25.68 -16.68
N PRO A 139 -32.25 25.55 -17.02
CA PRO A 139 -32.85 26.25 -18.15
C PRO A 139 -32.81 27.77 -17.97
#